data_AF-A0A9Q8Z1D8-F1
#
_entry.id   AF-A0A9Q8Z1D8-F1
#
_cell.length_a   1.000
_cell.length_b   1.000
_cell.length_c   1.000
_cell.angle_alpha   90.00
_cell.angle_beta   90.00
_cell.angle_gamma   90.00
#
_symmetry.space_group_name_H-M   'P 1'
#
loop_
_entity.id
_entity.type
_entity.pdbx_description
1 polymer ?
#
loop_
_entity_poly.entity_id
_entity_poly.type
_entity_poly.pdbx_seq_one_letter_code
_entity_poly.pdbx_strand_id
1 'polypeptide(L)'
;MPNRGDNIKDPRSEETKKKDLIARGDYTPTPAGRLAFFVLRGLEPALQYSILAHGLGTSVLHRVGLRTLPSGLPAHTGISLIDGLGLSPYRLVLFGMAVGAAVKQNIWVTALSGEPMPVGAAIAVGVFNAVFNSLSSYAFLTTVTSASTEANFPQPALLIGSSLYVIGIVTELVAEVQRKWFKSDPKNKGKVYMGGLWSLARHINYGGYTLWRAGYAMAGGGYTLGALVAAFFIWDFGQRGVPALSEYCEKRYGAQWEEFKQRTPYKLLPYIY
;
A
#
# COMPACT_ATOMS: atom_id res chain seq x y z
N MET A 1 -19.02 -10.82 5.87
CA MET A 1 -17.70 -11.48 5.80
C MET A 1 -17.90 -12.94 6.16
N PRO A 2 -17.04 -13.85 5.68
CA PRO A 2 -17.03 -15.21 6.17
C PRO A 2 -16.90 -15.21 7.71
N ASN A 3 -17.66 -16.05 8.39
CA ASN A 3 -17.63 -16.19 9.85
C ASN A 3 -16.69 -17.32 10.24
N ARG A 4 -16.44 -17.49 11.55
CA ARG A 4 -15.62 -18.61 12.08
C ARG A 4 -16.06 -19.99 11.57
N GLY A 5 -17.35 -20.17 11.29
CA GLY A 5 -17.92 -21.39 10.69
C GLY A 5 -17.60 -21.60 9.20
N ASP A 6 -17.05 -20.61 8.51
CA ASP A 6 -16.62 -20.71 7.10
C ASP A 6 -15.11 -21.03 6.97
N ASN A 7 -14.44 -21.34 8.07
CA ASN A 7 -13.03 -21.75 8.08
C ASN A 7 -12.85 -22.99 7.20
N ILE A 8 -11.86 -22.91 6.30
CA ILE A 8 -11.41 -24.06 5.52
C ILE A 8 -9.93 -24.32 5.78
N LYS A 9 -9.52 -25.58 5.72
CA LYS A 9 -8.10 -25.92 5.78
C LYS A 9 -7.40 -25.31 4.55
N ASP A 10 -6.33 -24.55 4.78
CA ASP A 10 -5.53 -23.95 3.70
C ASP A 10 -4.98 -25.06 2.78
N PRO A 11 -5.42 -25.14 1.52
CA PRO A 11 -5.10 -26.24 0.62
C PRO A 11 -3.70 -26.11 -0.02
N ARG A 12 -3.00 -24.99 0.19
CA ARG A 12 -1.67 -24.74 -0.39
C ARG A 12 -0.61 -25.68 0.15
N SER A 13 0.49 -25.82 -0.59
CA SER A 13 1.70 -26.51 -0.15
C SER A 13 2.36 -25.81 1.05
N GLU A 14 3.11 -26.55 1.85
CA GLU A 14 3.87 -25.99 2.98
C GLU A 14 4.96 -25.01 2.53
N GLU A 15 5.54 -25.22 1.34
CA GLU A 15 6.51 -24.30 0.76
C GLU A 15 5.87 -22.93 0.47
N THR A 16 4.68 -22.92 -0.13
CA THR A 16 3.95 -21.68 -0.42
C THR A 16 3.48 -20.98 0.85
N LYS A 17 3.02 -21.72 1.86
CA LYS A 17 2.61 -21.14 3.16
C LYS A 17 3.75 -20.38 3.83
N LYS A 18 4.99 -20.88 3.76
CA LYS A 18 6.17 -20.18 4.33
C LYS A 18 6.47 -18.83 3.66
N LYS A 19 5.96 -18.61 2.43
CA LYS A 19 6.18 -17.38 1.64
C LYS A 19 5.05 -16.35 1.79
N ASP A 20 3.94 -16.69 2.45
CA ASP A 20 2.78 -15.81 2.65
C ASP A 20 2.51 -15.62 4.15
N LEU A 21 2.47 -14.36 4.61
CA LEU A 21 2.17 -14.02 6.00
C LEU A 21 0.68 -14.20 6.34
N ILE A 22 -0.16 -14.43 5.32
CA ILE A 22 -1.61 -14.55 5.46
C ILE A 22 -2.01 -16.02 5.54
N ALA A 23 -2.68 -16.37 6.63
CA ALA A 23 -3.37 -17.66 6.78
C ALA A 23 -4.68 -17.63 5.95
N ARG A 24 -4.61 -18.16 4.73
CA ARG A 24 -5.72 -18.10 3.76
C ARG A 24 -6.81 -19.09 4.14
N GLY A 25 -8.06 -18.61 4.15
CA GLY A 25 -9.22 -19.45 4.48
C GLY A 25 -9.44 -19.67 5.98
N ASP A 26 -8.56 -19.11 6.83
CA ASP A 26 -8.81 -18.92 8.24
C ASP A 26 -9.50 -17.57 8.47
N TYR A 27 -10.55 -17.56 9.28
CA TYR A 27 -11.34 -16.40 9.70
C TYR A 27 -11.39 -16.28 11.22
N THR A 28 -10.43 -16.91 11.92
CA THR A 28 -10.28 -16.79 13.37
C THR A 28 -10.02 -15.32 13.75
N PRO A 29 -10.82 -14.72 14.65
CA PRO A 29 -10.61 -13.34 15.06
C PRO A 29 -9.26 -13.14 15.77
N THR A 30 -8.51 -12.11 15.39
CA THR A 30 -7.25 -11.72 16.03
C THR A 30 -7.30 -10.28 16.55
N PRO A 31 -8.18 -9.97 17.53
CA PRO A 31 -8.42 -8.58 17.96
C PRO A 31 -7.14 -7.85 18.40
N ALA A 32 -6.26 -8.52 19.13
CA ALA A 32 -4.97 -7.95 19.55
C ALA A 32 -4.08 -7.55 18.36
N GLY A 33 -3.96 -8.40 17.34
CA GLY A 33 -3.14 -8.09 16.17
C GLY A 33 -3.79 -7.06 15.23
N ARG A 34 -5.13 -7.04 15.12
CA ARG A 34 -5.85 -5.97 14.40
C ARG A 34 -5.69 -4.62 15.10
N LEU A 35 -5.77 -4.59 16.43
CA LEU A 35 -5.52 -3.40 17.23
C LEU A 35 -4.06 -2.93 17.09
N ALA A 36 -3.09 -3.85 17.20
CA ALA A 36 -1.68 -3.53 17.00
C ALA A 36 -1.42 -2.93 15.61
N PHE A 37 -1.99 -3.52 14.55
CA PHE A 37 -1.90 -2.97 13.20
C PHE A 37 -2.50 -1.56 13.15
N PHE A 38 -3.72 -1.38 13.66
CA PHE A 38 -4.41 -0.10 13.63
C PHE A 38 -3.62 1.02 14.33
N VAL A 39 -3.08 0.72 15.51
CA VAL A 39 -2.26 1.65 16.30
C VAL A 39 -0.95 1.96 15.58
N LEU A 40 -0.20 0.95 15.12
CA LEU A 40 1.07 1.15 14.42
C LEU A 40 0.90 1.99 13.15
N ARG A 41 -0.17 1.74 12.39
CA ARG A 41 -0.49 2.54 11.20
C ARG A 41 -0.98 3.94 11.55
N GLY A 42 -1.72 4.11 12.65
CA GLY A 42 -2.16 5.41 13.15
C GLY A 42 -1.03 6.29 13.69
N LEU A 43 0.03 5.70 14.24
CA LEU A 43 1.22 6.42 14.73
C LEU A 43 2.17 6.85 13.61
N GLU A 44 2.14 6.16 12.48
CA GLU A 44 3.12 6.38 11.41
C GLU A 44 3.05 7.76 10.74
N PRO A 45 1.88 8.40 10.54
CA PRO A 45 1.84 9.79 10.13
C PRO A 45 2.60 10.73 11.09
N ALA A 46 2.59 10.49 12.41
CA ALA A 46 3.38 11.31 13.34
C ALA A 46 4.89 11.14 13.13
N LEU A 47 5.34 9.94 12.77
CA LEU A 47 6.72 9.70 12.34
C LEU A 47 7.05 10.48 11.06
N GLN A 48 6.21 10.40 10.03
CA GLN A 48 6.44 11.13 8.78
C GLN A 48 6.41 12.65 8.97
N TYR A 49 5.50 13.14 9.81
CA TYR A 49 5.48 14.54 10.22
C TYR A 49 6.80 14.92 10.91
N SER A 50 7.30 14.11 11.84
CA SER A 50 8.56 14.39 12.53
C SER A 50 9.76 14.44 11.57
N ILE A 51 9.80 13.57 10.56
CA ILE A 51 10.82 13.59 9.50
C ILE A 51 10.67 14.87 8.66
N LEU A 52 9.47 15.14 8.15
CA LEU A 52 9.21 16.24 7.22
C LEU A 52 9.21 17.62 7.88
N ALA A 53 8.79 17.78 9.14
CA ALA A 53 8.73 19.08 9.81
C ALA A 53 10.04 19.39 10.56
N HIS A 54 10.64 18.37 11.18
CA HIS A 54 11.72 18.55 12.15
C HIS A 54 13.05 17.91 11.72
N GLY A 55 13.09 17.24 10.56
CA GLY A 55 14.30 16.57 10.10
C GLY A 55 14.74 15.44 11.02
N LEU A 56 13.79 14.75 11.67
CA LEU A 56 14.11 13.59 12.51
C LEU A 56 15.01 12.62 11.72
N GLY A 57 16.15 12.24 12.30
CA GLY A 57 17.10 11.31 11.69
C GLY A 57 18.08 11.90 10.65
N THR A 58 17.95 13.16 10.24
CA THR A 58 18.84 13.74 9.20
C THR A 58 20.28 13.91 9.66
N SER A 59 20.55 13.91 10.97
CA SER A 59 21.91 13.94 11.52
C SER A 59 22.77 12.77 11.04
N VAL A 60 22.16 11.60 10.77
CA VAL A 60 22.87 10.45 10.20
C VAL A 60 23.28 10.73 8.75
N LEU A 61 22.42 11.40 7.97
CA LEU A 61 22.72 11.80 6.59
C LEU A 61 23.88 12.81 6.56
N HIS A 62 23.88 13.76 7.49
CA HIS A 62 24.96 14.76 7.60
C HIS A 62 26.31 14.13 7.95
N ARG A 63 26.33 13.07 8.78
CA ARG A 63 27.55 12.31 9.12
C ARG A 63 28.22 11.64 7.91
N VAL A 64 27.44 11.29 6.88
CA VAL A 64 27.95 10.71 5.64
C VAL A 64 28.11 11.75 4.52
N GLY A 65 28.09 13.04 4.87
CA GLY A 65 28.34 14.15 3.94
C GLY A 65 27.15 14.57 3.09
N LEU A 66 25.96 14.01 3.32
CA LEU A 66 24.76 14.40 2.59
C LEU A 66 24.16 15.68 3.18
N ARG A 67 23.61 16.54 2.32
CA ARG A 67 22.93 17.78 2.71
C ARG A 67 21.42 17.61 2.57
N THR A 68 20.69 18.35 3.40
CA THR A 68 19.23 18.33 3.40
C THR A 68 18.65 19.68 3.01
N LEU A 69 17.49 19.65 2.36
CA LEU A 69 16.75 20.85 1.98
C LEU A 69 16.26 21.62 3.21
N PRO A 70 16.19 22.97 3.11
CA PRO A 70 15.53 23.77 4.12
C PRO A 70 14.03 23.44 4.21
N SER A 71 13.36 23.87 5.28
CA SER A 71 11.93 23.60 5.50
C SER A 71 11.02 24.20 4.41
N GLY A 72 11.43 25.32 3.81
CA GLY A 72 10.63 26.10 2.86
C GLY A 72 9.61 26.99 3.58
N LEU A 73 8.92 27.84 2.84
CA LEU A 73 7.83 28.66 3.38
C LEU A 73 6.59 27.79 3.67
N PRO A 74 5.91 27.98 4.81
CA PRO A 74 4.68 27.26 5.13
C PRO A 74 3.59 27.44 4.07
N ALA A 75 2.76 26.42 3.90
CA ALA A 75 1.54 26.52 3.09
C ALA A 75 0.49 27.41 3.77
N HIS A 76 -0.31 28.09 2.96
CA HIS A 76 -1.46 28.88 3.40
C HIS A 76 -2.70 28.37 2.66
N THR A 77 -3.37 27.40 3.26
CA THR A 77 -4.55 26.73 2.71
C THR A 77 -5.85 27.40 3.13
N GLY A 78 -5.82 28.25 4.16
CA GLY A 78 -7.01 28.84 4.77
C GLY A 78 -7.69 27.92 5.78
N ILE A 79 -7.13 26.74 6.05
CA ILE A 79 -7.62 25.77 7.02
C ILE A 79 -6.64 25.75 8.19
N SER A 80 -7.02 26.34 9.33
CA SER A 80 -6.11 26.55 10.48
C SER A 80 -5.44 25.27 10.99
N LEU A 81 -6.14 24.13 10.93
CA LEU A 81 -5.58 22.84 11.33
C LEU A 81 -4.42 22.40 10.42
N ILE A 82 -4.53 22.68 9.11
CA ILE A 82 -3.53 22.32 8.12
C ILE A 82 -2.38 23.32 8.14
N ASP A 83 -2.70 24.61 8.19
CA ASP A 83 -1.71 25.69 8.23
C ASP A 83 -0.88 25.63 9.53
N GLY A 84 -1.49 25.17 10.63
CA GLY A 84 -0.82 24.92 11.91
C GLY A 84 0.24 23.82 11.88
N LEU A 85 0.29 23.00 10.82
CA LEU A 85 1.36 22.01 10.61
C LEU A 85 2.69 22.67 10.21
N GLY A 86 2.67 23.92 9.73
CA GLY A 86 3.88 24.66 9.33
C GLY A 86 4.66 24.02 8.16
N LEU A 87 4.06 23.08 7.44
CA LEU A 87 4.69 22.39 6.32
C LEU A 87 4.62 23.24 5.06
N SER A 88 5.68 23.25 4.27
CA SER A 88 5.64 23.81 2.91
C SER A 88 4.69 23.03 2.01
N PRO A 89 4.18 23.62 0.91
CA PRO A 89 3.22 22.94 0.03
C PRO A 89 3.65 21.53 -0.42
N TYR A 90 4.93 21.35 -0.74
CA TYR A 90 5.48 20.05 -1.12
C TYR A 90 5.45 19.05 0.05
N ARG A 91 5.97 19.46 1.22
CA ARG A 91 5.98 18.62 2.44
C ARG A 91 4.56 18.24 2.86
N LEU A 92 3.61 19.16 2.71
CA LEU A 92 2.21 18.93 3.01
C LEU A 92 1.59 17.84 2.11
N VAL A 93 1.91 17.84 0.81
CA VAL A 93 1.47 16.78 -0.11
C VAL A 93 2.04 15.42 0.31
N LEU A 94 3.34 15.33 0.60
CA LEU A 94 3.97 14.08 1.05
C LEU A 94 3.40 13.60 2.40
N PHE A 95 3.16 14.52 3.33
CA PHE A 95 2.50 14.18 4.60
C PHE A 95 1.06 13.68 4.37
N GLY A 96 0.32 14.33 3.48
CA GLY A 96 -1.02 13.88 3.07
C GLY A 96 -1.03 12.46 2.50
N MET A 97 0.00 12.09 1.71
CA MET A 97 0.17 10.71 1.24
C MET A 97 0.42 9.70 2.38
N ALA A 98 1.19 10.06 3.41
CA ALA A 98 1.35 9.20 4.59
C ALA A 98 0.01 9.00 5.33
N VAL A 99 -0.71 10.10 5.57
CA VAL A 99 -2.02 10.08 6.25
C VAL A 99 -3.02 9.25 5.46
N GLY A 100 -3.14 9.47 4.14
CA GLY A 100 -4.04 8.71 3.27
C GLY A 100 -3.76 7.21 3.29
N ALA A 101 -2.47 6.83 3.26
CA ALA A 101 -2.06 5.43 3.30
C ALA A 101 -2.40 4.77 4.65
N ALA A 102 -2.17 5.49 5.76
CA ALA A 102 -2.57 5.04 7.09
C ALA A 102 -4.09 4.87 7.22
N VAL A 103 -4.87 5.84 6.78
CA VAL A 103 -6.34 5.80 6.81
C VAL A 103 -6.87 4.62 5.99
N LYS A 104 -6.43 4.46 4.74
CA LYS A 104 -6.85 3.35 3.87
C LYS A 104 -6.53 1.99 4.52
N GLN A 105 -5.32 1.82 5.04
CA GLN A 105 -4.93 0.55 5.67
C GLN A 105 -5.68 0.29 6.98
N ASN A 106 -6.03 1.32 7.74
CA ASN A 106 -6.89 1.19 8.92
C ASN A 106 -8.34 0.86 8.55
N ILE A 107 -8.88 1.40 7.46
CA ILE A 107 -10.16 0.96 6.90
C ILE A 107 -10.06 -0.51 6.49
N TRP A 108 -8.96 -0.91 5.87
CA TRP A 108 -8.78 -2.30 5.46
C TRP A 108 -8.80 -3.26 6.66
N VAL A 109 -8.02 -3.01 7.70
CA VAL A 109 -7.94 -3.92 8.85
C VAL A 109 -9.21 -3.91 9.71
N THR A 110 -9.97 -2.83 9.72
CA THR A 110 -11.20 -2.75 10.55
C THR A 110 -12.44 -3.20 9.79
N ALA A 111 -12.52 -2.87 8.50
CA ALA A 111 -13.73 -3.06 7.72
C ALA A 111 -13.58 -4.06 6.57
N LEU A 112 -12.42 -4.23 5.93
CA LEU A 112 -12.33 -4.97 4.65
C LEU A 112 -11.65 -6.33 4.71
N SER A 113 -10.73 -6.53 5.65
CA SER A 113 -10.04 -7.81 5.81
C SER A 113 -10.87 -8.81 6.60
N GLY A 114 -11.11 -9.98 6.01
CA GLY A 114 -11.68 -11.13 6.72
C GLY A 114 -10.63 -12.04 7.34
N GLU A 115 -9.42 -12.04 6.79
CA GLU A 115 -8.33 -12.94 7.19
C GLU A 115 -7.71 -12.48 8.52
N PRO A 116 -7.14 -13.39 9.32
CA PRO A 116 -6.49 -13.06 10.58
C PRO A 116 -5.31 -12.13 10.35
N MET A 117 -5.10 -11.25 11.31
CA MET A 117 -3.91 -10.40 11.44
C MET A 117 -3.22 -10.77 12.75
N PRO A 118 -2.26 -11.71 12.76
CA PRO A 118 -1.43 -11.99 13.93
C PRO A 118 -0.60 -10.78 14.35
N VAL A 119 -0.27 -10.66 15.63
CA VAL A 119 0.51 -9.51 16.16
C VAL A 119 1.88 -9.39 15.46
N GLY A 120 2.58 -10.50 15.24
CA GLY A 120 3.87 -10.48 14.55
C GLY A 120 3.76 -9.97 13.10
N ALA A 121 2.73 -10.39 12.37
CA ALA A 121 2.44 -9.89 11.02
C ALA A 121 2.07 -8.40 11.05
N ALA A 122 1.28 -7.96 12.05
CA ALA A 122 0.92 -6.56 12.23
C ALA A 122 2.15 -5.67 12.43
N ILE A 123 3.09 -6.09 13.27
CA ILE A 123 4.36 -5.38 13.50
C ILE A 123 5.18 -5.34 12.22
N ALA A 124 5.39 -6.50 11.56
CA ALA A 124 6.19 -6.59 10.35
C ALA A 124 5.65 -5.67 9.24
N VAL A 125 4.34 -5.71 8.99
CA VAL A 125 3.70 -4.85 7.98
C VAL A 125 3.72 -3.38 8.40
N GLY A 126 3.52 -3.06 9.68
CA GLY A 126 3.61 -1.70 10.20
C GLY A 126 5.00 -1.08 9.97
N VAL A 127 6.05 -1.80 10.35
CA VAL A 127 7.46 -1.41 10.14
C VAL A 127 7.77 -1.28 8.65
N PHE A 128 7.34 -2.24 7.82
CA PHE A 128 7.55 -2.19 6.38
C PHE A 128 6.93 -0.94 5.73
N ASN A 129 5.73 -0.53 6.15
CA ASN A 129 5.12 0.70 5.66
C ASN A 129 5.88 1.94 6.12
N ALA A 130 6.26 1.99 7.40
CA ALA A 130 7.05 3.09 7.95
C ALA A 130 8.40 3.26 7.23
N VAL A 131 9.10 2.16 6.90
CA VAL A 131 10.38 2.19 6.20
C VAL A 131 10.25 2.81 4.81
N PHE A 132 9.31 2.37 3.99
CA PHE A 132 9.17 2.90 2.62
C PHE A 132 8.61 4.33 2.55
N ASN A 133 7.72 4.69 3.47
CA ASN A 133 7.25 6.06 3.56
C ASN A 133 8.42 6.97 4.01
N SER A 134 9.21 6.52 4.99
CA SER A 134 10.42 7.24 5.41
C SER A 134 11.46 7.31 4.30
N LEU A 135 11.64 6.26 3.49
CA LEU A 135 12.51 6.28 2.31
C LEU A 135 12.11 7.41 1.36
N SER A 136 10.82 7.57 1.10
CA SER A 136 10.29 8.65 0.24
C SER A 136 10.51 10.03 0.88
N SER A 137 10.24 10.17 2.17
CA SER A 137 10.44 11.41 2.93
C SER A 137 11.92 11.82 3.02
N TYR A 138 12.83 10.88 3.26
CA TYR A 138 14.27 11.14 3.30
C TYR A 138 14.86 11.41 1.92
N ALA A 139 14.36 10.73 0.88
CA ALA A 139 14.75 11.03 -0.49
C ALA A 139 14.35 12.46 -0.89
N PHE A 140 13.14 12.89 -0.49
CA PHE A 140 12.72 14.28 -0.62
C PHE A 140 13.62 15.24 0.14
N LEU A 141 13.96 14.93 1.40
CA LEU A 141 14.80 15.80 2.23
C LEU A 141 16.21 15.95 1.69
N THR A 142 16.76 14.94 1.02
CA THR A 142 18.17 14.89 0.65
C THR A 142 18.41 15.59 -0.69
N THR A 143 19.34 16.54 -0.75
CA THR A 143 19.51 17.43 -1.92
C THR A 143 19.86 16.70 -3.22
N VAL A 144 20.55 15.57 -3.12
CA VAL A 144 20.98 14.78 -4.30
C VAL A 144 19.90 13.84 -4.85
N THR A 145 18.82 13.62 -4.10
CA THR A 145 17.73 12.72 -4.50
C THR A 145 16.38 13.43 -4.61
N SER A 146 16.26 14.66 -4.12
CA SER A 146 14.97 15.32 -3.99
C SER A 146 14.32 15.61 -5.33
N ALA A 147 13.04 15.26 -5.46
CA ALA A 147 12.25 15.65 -6.62
C ALA A 147 11.96 17.15 -6.69
N SER A 148 12.26 17.95 -5.65
CA SER A 148 11.95 19.38 -5.64
C SER A 148 13.01 20.26 -6.32
N THR A 149 14.18 19.71 -6.68
CA THR A 149 15.27 20.48 -7.28
C THR A 149 15.14 20.65 -8.80
N GLU A 150 14.19 19.96 -9.43
CA GLU A 150 14.09 19.82 -10.89
C GLU A 150 13.30 20.95 -11.61
N ALA A 151 12.54 21.80 -10.91
CA ALA A 151 11.74 22.87 -11.52
C ALA A 151 11.12 23.84 -10.50
N ASN A 152 10.40 24.86 -10.99
CA ASN A 152 9.44 25.64 -10.22
C ASN A 152 8.29 24.75 -9.72
N PHE A 153 7.78 25.07 -8.51
CA PHE A 153 6.66 24.34 -7.92
C PHE A 153 5.34 24.63 -8.68
N PRO A 154 4.48 23.62 -8.94
CA PRO A 154 4.67 22.20 -8.61
C PRO A 154 5.53 21.45 -9.64
N GLN A 155 6.41 20.59 -9.15
CA GLN A 155 7.31 19.81 -10.00
C GLN A 155 6.56 18.69 -10.74
N PRO A 156 6.93 18.38 -12.00
CA PRO A 156 6.28 17.31 -12.76
C PRO A 156 6.28 15.94 -12.05
N ALA A 157 7.38 15.58 -11.39
CA ALA A 157 7.48 14.35 -10.61
C ALA A 157 6.48 14.32 -9.44
N LEU A 158 6.20 15.46 -8.80
CA LEU A 158 5.18 15.56 -7.76
C LEU A 158 3.78 15.33 -8.33
N LEU A 159 3.47 15.93 -9.49
CA LEU A 159 2.15 15.80 -10.13
C LEU A 159 1.89 14.36 -10.60
N ILE A 160 2.86 13.76 -11.29
CA ILE A 160 2.76 12.37 -11.78
C ILE A 160 2.74 11.41 -10.58
N GLY A 161 3.66 11.57 -9.62
CA GLY A 161 3.71 10.76 -8.41
C GLY A 161 2.41 10.82 -7.59
N SER A 162 1.83 12.01 -7.44
CA SER A 162 0.55 12.21 -6.76
C SER A 162 -0.61 11.57 -7.52
N SER A 163 -0.61 11.64 -8.84
CA SER A 163 -1.62 11.00 -9.68
C SER A 163 -1.57 9.48 -9.55
N LEU A 164 -0.37 8.89 -9.64
CA LEU A 164 -0.15 7.45 -9.42
C LEU A 164 -0.55 7.02 -8.00
N TYR A 165 -0.23 7.85 -7.00
CA TYR A 165 -0.64 7.64 -5.62
C TYR A 165 -2.16 7.56 -5.47
N VAL A 166 -2.88 8.56 -5.96
CA VAL A 166 -4.35 8.62 -5.83
C VAL A 166 -5.01 7.50 -6.62
N ILE A 167 -4.60 7.28 -7.88
CA ILE A 167 -5.18 6.21 -8.71
C ILE A 167 -4.92 4.85 -8.07
N GLY A 168 -3.69 4.60 -7.58
CA GLY A 168 -3.32 3.33 -6.97
C GLY A 168 -4.09 3.05 -5.68
N ILE A 169 -4.16 4.01 -4.76
CA ILE A 169 -4.82 3.82 -3.46
C ILE A 169 -6.34 3.66 -3.61
N VAL A 170 -6.96 4.39 -4.54
CA VAL A 170 -8.38 4.27 -4.87
C VAL A 170 -8.67 2.93 -5.55
N THR A 171 -7.86 2.53 -6.54
CA THR A 171 -8.01 1.22 -7.22
C THR A 171 -7.95 0.08 -6.22
N GLU A 172 -6.97 0.12 -5.31
CA GLU A 172 -6.81 -0.90 -4.27
C GLU A 172 -8.03 -0.93 -3.33
N LEU A 173 -8.46 0.23 -2.82
CA LEU A 173 -9.60 0.32 -1.91
C LEU A 173 -10.90 -0.15 -2.57
N VAL A 174 -11.19 0.33 -3.78
CA VAL A 174 -12.42 -0.02 -4.51
C VAL A 174 -12.44 -1.51 -4.84
N ALA A 175 -11.32 -2.09 -5.28
CA ALA A 175 -11.23 -3.53 -5.55
C ALA A 175 -11.53 -4.36 -4.29
N GLU A 176 -11.04 -3.93 -3.13
CA GLU A 176 -11.30 -4.59 -1.85
C GLU A 176 -12.76 -4.47 -1.39
N VAL A 177 -13.36 -3.30 -1.56
CA VAL A 177 -14.78 -3.05 -1.28
C VAL A 177 -15.68 -3.91 -2.18
N GLN A 178 -15.43 -3.91 -3.49
CA GLN A 178 -16.16 -4.73 -4.46
C GLN A 178 -16.13 -6.22 -4.07
N ARG A 179 -14.93 -6.73 -3.75
CA ARG A 179 -14.75 -8.12 -3.32
C ARG A 179 -15.44 -8.41 -1.99
N LYS A 180 -15.41 -7.47 -1.03
CA LYS A 180 -16.11 -7.61 0.27
C LYS A 180 -17.61 -7.72 0.05
N TRP A 181 -18.20 -6.82 -0.73
CA TRP A 181 -19.64 -6.81 -1.00
C TRP A 181 -20.10 -8.09 -1.68
N PHE A 182 -19.37 -8.57 -2.68
CA PHE A 182 -19.67 -9.86 -3.31
C PHE A 182 -19.65 -11.01 -2.28
N LYS A 183 -18.61 -11.07 -1.44
CA LYS A 183 -18.45 -12.13 -0.43
C LYS A 183 -19.38 -12.00 0.77
N SER A 184 -20.05 -10.87 0.98
CA SER A 184 -21.02 -10.73 2.06
C SER A 184 -22.38 -11.36 1.76
N ASP A 185 -22.70 -11.61 0.49
CA ASP A 185 -23.92 -12.32 0.11
C ASP A 185 -23.75 -13.84 0.34
N PRO A 186 -24.59 -14.48 1.16
CA PRO A 186 -24.57 -15.93 1.36
C PRO A 186 -24.69 -16.75 0.06
N LYS A 187 -25.35 -16.22 -0.98
CA LYS A 187 -25.51 -16.88 -2.29
C LYS A 187 -24.19 -16.99 -3.07
N ASN A 188 -23.17 -16.25 -2.65
CA ASN A 188 -21.84 -16.26 -3.24
C ASN A 188 -20.82 -17.10 -2.48
N LYS A 189 -21.26 -17.84 -1.44
CA LYS A 189 -20.39 -18.80 -0.74
C LYS A 189 -19.80 -19.80 -1.74
N GLY A 190 -18.48 -19.99 -1.65
CA GLY A 190 -17.74 -20.88 -2.56
C GLY A 190 -17.52 -20.35 -3.98
N LYS A 191 -17.94 -19.11 -4.29
CA LYS A 191 -17.75 -18.50 -5.62
C LYS A 191 -16.56 -17.56 -5.66
N VAL A 192 -15.86 -17.52 -6.80
CA VAL A 192 -14.83 -16.52 -7.07
C VAL A 192 -15.46 -15.22 -7.56
N TYR A 193 -14.92 -14.08 -7.11
CA TYR A 193 -15.34 -12.78 -7.62
C TYR A 193 -14.54 -12.41 -8.88
N MET A 194 -15.23 -12.15 -10.00
CA MET A 194 -14.63 -11.85 -11.31
C MET A 194 -15.10 -10.51 -11.90
N GLY A 195 -15.90 -9.73 -11.15
CA GLY A 195 -16.51 -8.50 -11.64
C GLY A 195 -15.76 -7.22 -11.28
N GLY A 196 -16.25 -6.09 -11.79
CA GLY A 196 -15.71 -4.77 -11.46
C GLY A 196 -14.24 -4.63 -11.87
N LEU A 197 -13.40 -4.09 -10.98
CA LEU A 197 -11.97 -3.93 -11.27
C LEU A 197 -11.25 -5.27 -11.46
N TRP A 198 -11.77 -6.35 -10.87
CA TRP A 198 -11.18 -7.69 -10.98
C TRP A 198 -11.33 -8.27 -12.38
N SER A 199 -12.25 -7.78 -13.22
CA SER A 199 -12.32 -8.20 -14.62
C SER A 199 -11.20 -7.64 -15.48
N LEU A 200 -10.51 -6.59 -15.02
CA LEU A 200 -9.39 -5.95 -15.72
C LEU A 200 -8.05 -6.65 -15.42
N ALA A 201 -7.82 -7.03 -14.17
CA ALA A 201 -6.67 -7.84 -13.75
C ALA A 201 -7.00 -8.68 -12.50
N ARG A 202 -6.52 -9.94 -12.46
CA ARG A 202 -6.84 -10.89 -11.39
C ARG A 202 -6.32 -10.48 -10.00
N HIS A 203 -5.31 -9.62 -9.95
CA HIS A 203 -4.71 -9.06 -8.74
C HIS A 203 -4.62 -7.53 -8.84
N ILE A 204 -5.68 -6.89 -9.36
CA ILE A 204 -5.75 -5.44 -9.56
C ILE A 204 -5.45 -4.63 -8.29
N ASN A 205 -5.73 -5.18 -7.11
CA ASN A 205 -5.40 -4.55 -5.84
C ASN A 205 -3.88 -4.51 -5.58
N TYR A 206 -3.13 -5.54 -5.97
CA TYR A 206 -1.67 -5.53 -5.91
C TYR A 206 -1.07 -4.55 -6.94
N GLY A 207 -1.72 -4.42 -8.11
CA GLY A 207 -1.40 -3.39 -9.09
C GLY A 207 -1.60 -1.98 -8.51
N GLY A 208 -2.76 -1.72 -7.90
CA GLY A 208 -3.04 -0.48 -7.19
C GLY A 208 -2.02 -0.19 -6.09
N TYR A 209 -1.66 -1.21 -5.29
CA TYR A 209 -0.63 -1.09 -4.25
C TYR A 209 0.73 -0.68 -4.82
N THR A 210 1.15 -1.34 -5.90
CA THR A 210 2.40 -1.04 -6.62
C THR A 210 2.40 0.41 -7.11
N LEU A 211 1.29 0.85 -7.74
CA LEU A 211 1.17 2.20 -8.28
C LEU A 211 1.29 3.27 -7.19
N TRP A 212 0.60 3.13 -6.07
CA TRP A 212 0.65 4.20 -5.07
C TRP A 212 1.97 4.25 -4.31
N ARG A 213 2.64 3.10 -4.11
CA ARG A 213 4.00 3.07 -3.53
C ARG A 213 5.01 3.71 -4.45
N ALA A 214 4.97 3.37 -5.74
CA ALA A 214 5.81 3.99 -6.76
C ALA A 214 5.53 5.49 -6.90
N GLY A 215 4.26 5.89 -6.85
CA GLY A 215 3.83 7.28 -6.91
C GLY A 215 4.35 8.11 -5.73
N TYR A 216 4.25 7.59 -4.51
CA TYR A 216 4.79 8.27 -3.33
C TYR A 216 6.33 8.39 -3.41
N ALA A 217 7.00 7.31 -3.79
CA ALA A 217 8.44 7.30 -3.99
C ALA A 217 8.89 8.29 -5.09
N MET A 218 8.12 8.40 -6.18
CA MET A 218 8.36 9.37 -7.27
C MET A 218 8.16 10.81 -6.80
N ALA A 219 7.10 11.06 -6.04
CA ALA A 219 6.84 12.36 -5.45
C ALA A 219 7.94 12.76 -4.47
N GLY A 220 8.56 11.81 -3.74
CA GLY A 220 9.66 12.13 -2.84
C GLY A 220 11.01 12.28 -3.54
N GLY A 221 11.44 11.22 -4.23
CA GLY A 221 12.80 11.04 -4.73
C GLY A 221 12.94 11.01 -6.26
N GLY A 222 11.91 11.44 -7.00
CA GLY A 222 11.95 11.58 -8.45
C GLY A 222 11.72 10.28 -9.21
N TYR A 223 11.79 10.36 -10.55
CA TYR A 223 11.45 9.26 -11.45
C TYR A 223 12.24 7.98 -11.16
N THR A 224 13.54 8.11 -10.87
CA THR A 224 14.43 6.97 -10.59
C THR A 224 13.95 6.18 -9.36
N LEU A 225 13.68 6.87 -8.25
CA LEU A 225 13.20 6.19 -7.05
C LEU A 225 11.81 5.59 -7.25
N GLY A 226 10.93 6.30 -7.94
CA GLY A 226 9.62 5.78 -8.34
C GLY A 226 9.71 4.46 -9.13
N ALA A 227 10.59 4.42 -10.13
CA ALA A 227 10.81 3.23 -10.96
C ALA A 227 11.42 2.06 -10.16
N LEU A 228 12.38 2.33 -9.27
CA LEU A 228 12.98 1.30 -8.40
C LEU A 228 11.94 0.70 -7.44
N VAL A 229 11.10 1.53 -6.83
CA VAL A 229 10.04 1.07 -5.94
C VAL A 229 8.97 0.29 -6.73
N ALA A 230 8.61 0.73 -7.94
CA ALA A 230 7.72 -0.03 -8.81
C ALA A 230 8.30 -1.42 -9.15
N ALA A 231 9.57 -1.48 -9.58
CA ALA A 231 10.25 -2.72 -9.91
C ALA A 231 10.31 -3.68 -8.71
N PHE A 232 10.60 -3.16 -7.52
CA PHE A 232 10.59 -3.95 -6.28
C PHE A 232 9.22 -4.60 -6.03
N PHE A 233 8.12 -3.84 -6.11
CA PHE A 233 6.78 -4.39 -5.83
C PHE A 233 6.27 -5.31 -6.94
N ILE A 234 6.57 -5.03 -8.21
CA ILE A 234 6.28 -5.94 -9.31
C ILE A 234 6.99 -7.28 -9.10
N TRP A 235 8.27 -7.23 -8.71
CA TRP A 235 9.05 -8.43 -8.40
C TRP A 235 8.50 -9.18 -7.18
N ASP A 236 8.26 -8.52 -6.04
CA ASP A 236 7.73 -9.17 -4.83
C ASP A 236 6.36 -9.81 -5.10
N PHE A 237 5.43 -9.08 -5.73
CA PHE A 237 4.12 -9.65 -6.06
C PHE A 237 4.23 -10.75 -7.12
N GLY A 238 5.08 -10.60 -8.13
CA GLY A 238 5.27 -11.60 -9.19
C GLY A 238 5.85 -12.92 -8.68
N GLN A 239 6.80 -12.85 -7.73
CA GLN A 239 7.51 -14.03 -7.22
C GLN A 239 6.85 -14.67 -6.00
N ARG A 240 6.11 -13.88 -5.22
CA ARG A 240 5.59 -14.32 -3.92
C ARG A 240 4.09 -14.21 -3.84
N GLY A 241 3.54 -13.01 -4.03
CA GLY A 241 2.11 -12.73 -3.80
C GLY A 241 1.15 -13.40 -4.79
N VAL A 242 1.41 -13.26 -6.08
CA VAL A 242 0.59 -13.80 -7.17
C VAL A 242 0.66 -15.33 -7.21
N PRO A 243 1.83 -15.98 -7.14
CA PRO A 243 1.91 -17.45 -7.09
C PRO A 243 1.17 -18.03 -5.88
N ALA A 244 1.40 -17.47 -4.69
CA ALA A 244 0.76 -17.97 -3.47
C ALA A 244 -0.76 -17.84 -3.50
N LEU A 245 -1.29 -16.74 -4.05
CA LEU A 245 -2.74 -16.55 -4.17
C LEU A 245 -3.34 -17.41 -5.29
N SER A 246 -2.61 -17.57 -6.40
CA SER A 246 -3.05 -18.41 -7.53
C SER A 246 -3.19 -19.86 -7.09
N GLU A 247 -2.21 -20.43 -6.38
CA GLU A 247 -2.31 -21.81 -5.89
C GLU A 247 -3.49 -21.99 -4.93
N TYR A 248 -3.72 -21.03 -4.02
CA TYR A 248 -4.89 -21.06 -3.14
C TYR A 248 -6.20 -21.05 -3.93
N CYS A 249 -6.32 -20.16 -4.91
CA CYS A 249 -7.54 -20.02 -5.70
C CYS A 249 -7.78 -21.22 -6.62
N GLU A 250 -6.74 -21.79 -7.22
CA GLU A 250 -6.82 -23.02 -8.04
C GLU A 250 -7.39 -24.16 -7.23
N LYS A 251 -6.82 -24.41 -6.04
CA LYS A 251 -7.26 -25.51 -5.18
C LYS A 251 -8.62 -25.28 -4.54
N ARG A 252 -9.00 -24.02 -4.28
CA ARG A 252 -10.29 -23.67 -3.65
C ARG A 252 -11.45 -23.60 -4.65
N TYR A 253 -11.24 -23.01 -5.82
CA TYR A 253 -12.32 -22.68 -6.76
C TYR A 253 -12.29 -23.53 -8.04
N GLY A 254 -11.19 -24.24 -8.32
CA GLY A 254 -11.07 -25.17 -9.44
C GLY A 254 -11.48 -24.54 -10.77
N ALA A 255 -12.49 -25.12 -11.42
CA ALA A 255 -12.99 -24.67 -12.73
C ALA A 255 -13.37 -23.18 -12.78
N GLN A 256 -13.90 -22.61 -11.70
CA GLN A 256 -14.24 -21.18 -11.69
C GLN A 256 -12.99 -20.28 -11.77
N TRP A 257 -11.86 -20.74 -11.21
CA TRP A 257 -10.60 -20.00 -11.32
C TRP A 257 -10.00 -20.13 -12.72
N GLU A 258 -10.14 -21.30 -13.37
CA GLU A 258 -9.76 -21.45 -14.78
C GLU A 258 -10.57 -20.55 -15.70
N GLU A 259 -11.90 -20.46 -15.49
CA GLU A 259 -12.77 -19.52 -16.20
C GLU A 259 -12.31 -18.07 -15.98
N PHE A 260 -11.98 -17.71 -14.74
CA PHE A 260 -11.48 -16.37 -14.44
C PHE A 260 -10.14 -16.11 -15.15
N LYS A 261 -9.25 -17.10 -15.22
CA LYS A 261 -7.97 -16.98 -15.92
C LYS A 261 -8.16 -16.72 -17.41
N GLN A 262 -9.15 -17.34 -18.03
CA GLN A 262 -9.50 -17.16 -19.44
C GLN A 262 -10.12 -15.78 -19.70
N ARG A 263 -11.06 -15.34 -18.86
CA ARG A 263 -11.75 -14.06 -19.04
C ARG A 263 -10.89 -12.84 -18.73
N THR A 264 -9.99 -12.97 -17.76
CA THR A 264 -9.11 -11.89 -17.32
C THR A 264 -7.67 -12.37 -17.42
N PRO A 265 -7.02 -12.24 -18.59
CA PRO A 265 -5.68 -12.78 -18.83
C PRO A 265 -4.61 -12.08 -17.99
N TYR A 266 -4.78 -10.78 -17.72
CA TYR A 266 -3.85 -9.95 -16.97
C TYR A 266 -3.84 -10.29 -15.47
N LYS A 267 -2.65 -10.33 -14.89
CA LYS A 267 -2.40 -10.66 -13.48
C LYS A 267 -2.42 -9.42 -12.61
N LEU A 268 -1.64 -8.40 -12.92
CA LEU A 268 -1.33 -7.28 -12.03
C LEU A 268 -1.75 -5.94 -12.62
N LEU A 269 -1.31 -5.64 -13.85
CA LEU A 269 -1.55 -4.37 -14.53
C LEU A 269 -2.34 -4.64 -15.81
N PRO A 270 -3.55 -4.07 -15.96
CA PRO A 270 -4.36 -4.26 -17.16
C PRO A 270 -3.56 -3.91 -18.41
N TYR A 271 -3.69 -4.73 -19.45
CA TYR A 271 -3.04 -4.53 -20.76
C TYR A 271 -1.50 -4.62 -20.77
N ILE A 272 -0.87 -5.01 -19.65
CA ILE A 272 0.58 -5.13 -19.52
C ILE A 272 0.98 -6.52 -19.02
N TYR A 273 0.53 -6.90 -17.83
CA TYR A 273 0.92 -8.15 -17.16
C TYR A 273 -0.19 -8.72 -16.30
#